data_AF-A0A838HSJ1-F1
#
_entry.id   AF-A0A838HSJ1-F1
#
_cell.length_a   1.000
_cell.length_b   1.000
_cell.length_c   1.000
_cell.angle_alpha   90.00
_cell.angle_beta   90.00
_cell.angle_gamma   90.00
#
_symmetry.space_group_name_H-M   'P 1'
#
loop_
_entity.id
_entity.type
_entity.pdbx_description
1 polymer ?
#
loop_
_entity_poly.entity_id
_entity_poly.type
_entity_poly.pdbx_seq_one_letter_code
_entity_poly.pdbx_strand_id
1 'polypeptide(L)'
;MRASWHALHAELTRSASTLRFQRRFEALQAEAPGLARFSDPADLFDRLHAPGGDGIARNALLRALVGARSGHEAAVTLLLLALWPGLDTVHRRLASRFRHDPDQLTSEIAGRLVQGILGLDLTRVTWVAATLIRNVERDIRRSLRRDGLAQSGCVALAEPDRPPSALGLPQGLDADVAAGILIDRLHPLLGADAPLIVAVAVQGARQHEAAGRFGCTLEAARKRYQRALARLRNE
;
A
#
# COMPACT_ATOMS: atom_id res chain seq x y z
N MET A 1 4.27 18.48 -1.92
CA MET A 1 4.01 17.86 -3.25
C MET A 1 3.06 16.67 -3.10
N ARG A 2 1.76 16.95 -3.01
CA ARG A 2 0.65 15.97 -3.11
C ARG A 2 -0.42 16.44 -4.10
N ALA A 3 -0.11 17.48 -4.88
CA ALA A 3 -1.09 18.18 -5.69
C ALA A 3 -1.66 17.26 -6.76
N SER A 4 -0.83 16.49 -7.47
CA SER A 4 -1.26 15.50 -8.45
C SER A 4 -2.04 14.33 -7.84
N TRP A 5 -1.58 13.79 -6.71
CA TRP A 5 -2.29 12.72 -5.98
C TRP A 5 -3.70 13.16 -5.54
N HIS A 6 -3.82 14.35 -4.93
CA HIS A 6 -5.13 14.88 -4.54
C HIS A 6 -5.97 15.35 -5.74
N ALA A 7 -5.35 15.82 -6.81
CA ALA A 7 -6.05 16.17 -8.05
C ALA A 7 -6.65 14.93 -8.72
N LEU A 8 -5.91 13.81 -8.76
CA LEU A 8 -6.44 12.53 -9.25
C LEU A 8 -7.64 12.08 -8.41
N HIS A 9 -7.55 12.15 -7.07
CA HIS A 9 -8.69 11.85 -6.21
C HIS A 9 -9.89 12.71 -6.55
N ALA A 10 -9.69 14.03 -6.63
CA ALA A 10 -10.75 14.99 -6.90
C ALA A 10 -11.39 14.79 -8.28
N GLU A 11 -10.61 14.42 -9.30
CA GLU A 11 -11.11 14.07 -10.63
C GLU A 11 -11.97 12.80 -10.57
N LEU A 12 -11.48 11.75 -9.91
CA LEU A 12 -12.24 10.50 -9.75
C LEU A 12 -13.55 10.72 -8.97
N THR A 13 -13.50 11.50 -7.88
CA THR A 13 -14.69 11.86 -7.12
C THR A 13 -15.66 12.67 -7.96
N ARG A 14 -15.21 13.70 -8.69
CA ARG A 14 -16.07 14.48 -9.59
C ARG A 14 -16.71 13.61 -10.66
N SER A 15 -15.95 12.69 -11.27
CA SER A 15 -16.46 11.72 -12.24
C SER A 15 -17.56 10.86 -11.64
N ALA A 16 -17.35 10.33 -10.43
CA ALA A 16 -18.31 9.50 -9.70
C ALA A 16 -19.59 10.24 -9.28
N SER A 17 -19.55 11.57 -9.14
CA SER A 17 -20.72 12.40 -8.80
C SER A 17 -21.56 12.84 -10.01
N THR A 18 -21.22 12.43 -11.23
CA THR A 18 -21.98 12.83 -12.43
C THR A 18 -23.23 11.97 -12.66
N LEU A 19 -24.29 12.55 -13.23
CA LEU A 19 -25.49 11.78 -13.64
C LEU A 19 -25.16 10.66 -14.65
N ARG A 20 -24.16 10.87 -15.51
CA ARG A 20 -23.68 9.83 -16.43
C ARG A 20 -23.11 8.63 -15.66
N PHE A 21 -22.39 8.89 -14.58
CA PHE A 21 -21.86 7.85 -13.71
C PHE A 21 -22.98 7.14 -12.95
N GLN A 22 -23.97 7.88 -12.45
CA GLN A 22 -25.16 7.31 -11.82
C GLN A 22 -25.87 6.30 -12.74
N ARG A 23 -26.12 6.64 -14.01
CA ARG A 23 -26.72 5.70 -14.98
C ARG A 23 -25.86 4.46 -15.23
N ARG A 24 -24.53 4.61 -15.23
CA ARG A 24 -23.60 3.48 -15.35
C ARG A 24 -23.61 2.61 -14.09
N PHE A 25 -23.78 3.22 -12.92
CA PHE A 25 -23.92 2.51 -11.66
C PHE A 25 -25.23 1.70 -11.62
N GLU A 26 -26.35 2.29 -12.06
CA GLU A 26 -27.64 1.58 -12.17
C GLU A 26 -27.54 0.36 -13.11
N ALA A 27 -26.84 0.50 -14.25
CA ALA A 27 -26.58 -0.63 -15.14
C ALA A 27 -25.73 -1.72 -14.46
N LEU A 28 -24.71 -1.33 -13.70
CA LEU A 28 -23.89 -2.22 -12.89
C LEU A 28 -24.72 -2.96 -11.81
N GLN A 29 -25.69 -2.30 -11.19
CA GLN A 29 -26.56 -2.91 -10.18
C GLN A 29 -27.46 -4.01 -10.75
N ALA A 30 -27.91 -3.86 -11.99
CA ALA A 30 -28.70 -4.90 -12.67
C ALA A 30 -27.93 -6.22 -12.84
N GLU A 31 -26.60 -6.14 -13.00
CA GLU A 31 -25.72 -7.30 -13.19
C GLU A 31 -25.09 -7.83 -11.89
N ALA A 32 -25.07 -7.02 -10.82
CA ALA A 32 -24.45 -7.35 -9.55
C ALA A 32 -25.46 -7.22 -8.38
N PRO A 33 -26.19 -8.29 -8.03
CA PRO A 33 -27.24 -8.25 -7.00
C PRO A 33 -26.77 -7.75 -5.63
N GLY A 34 -25.49 -7.98 -5.30
CA GLY A 34 -24.89 -7.50 -4.05
C GLY A 34 -24.78 -5.97 -3.92
N LEU A 35 -24.90 -5.25 -5.05
CA LEU A 35 -24.85 -3.79 -5.15
C LEU A 35 -26.25 -3.16 -5.27
N ALA A 36 -27.31 -3.93 -5.53
CA ALA A 36 -28.67 -3.42 -5.75
C ALA A 36 -29.28 -2.72 -4.52
N ARG A 37 -28.70 -2.92 -3.33
CA ARG A 37 -29.16 -2.33 -2.06
C ARG A 37 -28.73 -0.87 -1.83
N PHE A 38 -27.85 -0.33 -2.67
CA PHE A 38 -27.33 1.04 -2.52
C PHE A 38 -28.10 1.96 -3.48
N SER A 39 -28.56 3.13 -3.05
CA SER A 39 -29.34 3.99 -3.94
C SER A 39 -28.42 4.76 -4.90
N ASP A 40 -27.23 5.09 -4.43
CA ASP A 40 -26.23 5.82 -5.18
C ASP A 40 -24.79 5.34 -4.84
N PRO A 41 -23.77 5.81 -5.59
CA PRO A 41 -22.37 5.53 -5.31
C PRO A 41 -21.88 6.01 -3.93
N ALA A 42 -22.47 7.07 -3.37
CA ALA A 42 -22.04 7.63 -2.08
C ALA A 42 -22.43 6.68 -0.93
N ASP A 43 -23.64 6.12 -0.94
CA ASP A 43 -24.09 5.09 0.00
C ASP A 43 -23.13 3.89 0.02
N LEU A 44 -22.64 3.49 -1.16
CA LEU A 44 -21.66 2.41 -1.30
C LEU A 44 -20.32 2.79 -0.66
N PHE A 45 -19.83 4.01 -0.89
CA PHE A 45 -18.57 4.48 -0.31
C PHE A 45 -18.65 4.61 1.21
N ASP A 46 -19.75 5.13 1.74
CA ASP A 46 -19.98 5.21 3.19
C ASP A 46 -19.88 3.83 3.82
N ARG A 47 -20.45 2.80 3.16
CA ARG A 47 -20.33 1.42 3.63
C ARG A 47 -18.91 0.87 3.52
N LEU A 48 -18.18 1.17 2.44
CA LEU A 48 -16.82 0.67 2.22
C LEU A 48 -15.80 1.33 3.16
N HIS A 49 -15.99 2.61 3.48
CA HIS A 49 -15.08 3.40 4.31
C HIS A 49 -15.47 3.49 5.78
N ALA A 50 -16.65 2.99 6.17
CA ALA A 50 -17.11 2.98 7.55
C ALA A 50 -16.03 2.44 8.53
N PRO A 51 -15.66 3.15 9.60
CA PRO A 51 -14.72 2.65 10.60
C PRO A 51 -15.34 1.45 11.35
N GLY A 52 -14.57 0.37 11.55
CA GLY A 52 -14.99 -0.78 12.37
C GLY A 52 -16.04 -1.73 11.79
N GLY A 53 -16.56 -1.48 10.57
CA GLY A 53 -17.49 -2.40 9.88
C GLY A 53 -16.89 -3.75 9.44
N ASP A 54 -17.75 -4.74 9.25
CA ASP A 54 -17.41 -6.12 8.86
C ASP A 54 -16.55 -6.19 7.58
N GLY A 55 -15.32 -6.69 7.73
CA GLY A 55 -14.38 -6.87 6.64
C GLY A 55 -14.85 -7.88 5.59
N ILE A 56 -15.64 -8.88 5.99
CA ILE A 56 -16.21 -9.87 5.07
C ILE A 56 -17.22 -9.20 4.14
N ALA A 57 -18.18 -8.45 4.69
CA ALA A 57 -19.14 -7.68 3.91
C ALA A 57 -18.47 -6.71 2.94
N ARG A 58 -17.44 -5.98 3.37
CA ARG A 58 -16.69 -5.07 2.47
C ARG A 58 -15.98 -5.84 1.37
N ASN A 59 -15.32 -6.94 1.71
CA ASN A 59 -14.63 -7.75 0.73
C ASN A 59 -15.60 -8.36 -0.29
N ALA A 60 -16.81 -8.76 0.13
CA ALA A 60 -17.86 -9.22 -0.78
C ALA A 60 -18.26 -8.13 -1.80
N LEU A 61 -18.40 -6.87 -1.35
CA LEU A 61 -18.66 -5.73 -2.24
C LEU A 61 -17.52 -5.51 -3.23
N LEU A 62 -16.27 -5.53 -2.76
CA LEU A 62 -15.10 -5.40 -3.64
C LEU A 62 -15.00 -6.55 -4.66
N ARG A 63 -15.34 -7.78 -4.26
CA ARG A 63 -15.40 -8.93 -5.17
C ARG A 63 -16.48 -8.75 -6.23
N ALA A 64 -17.65 -8.25 -5.87
CA ALA A 64 -18.73 -7.95 -6.82
C ALA A 64 -18.29 -6.90 -7.85
N LEU A 65 -17.65 -5.82 -7.41
CA LEU A 65 -17.10 -4.80 -8.30
C LEU A 65 -16.02 -5.37 -9.23
N VAL A 66 -15.10 -6.19 -8.72
CA VAL A 66 -14.10 -6.86 -9.56
C VAL A 66 -14.77 -7.80 -10.57
N GLY A 67 -15.83 -8.51 -10.19
CA GLY A 67 -16.57 -9.38 -11.11
C GLY A 67 -17.15 -8.64 -12.31
N ALA A 68 -17.65 -7.42 -12.10
CA ALA A 68 -18.27 -6.60 -13.13
C ALA A 68 -17.29 -5.69 -13.93
N ARG A 69 -15.99 -5.71 -13.59
CA ARG A 69 -14.98 -4.77 -14.13
C ARG A 69 -14.88 -4.74 -15.66
N SER A 70 -15.12 -5.87 -16.33
CA SER A 70 -14.92 -6.01 -17.78
C SER A 70 -16.07 -5.43 -18.61
N GLY A 71 -17.24 -5.22 -18.00
CA GLY A 71 -18.41 -4.62 -18.65
C GLY A 71 -18.68 -3.18 -18.22
N HIS A 72 -18.11 -2.75 -17.09
CA HIS A 72 -18.51 -1.50 -16.43
C HIS A 72 -17.30 -0.68 -16.00
N GLU A 73 -17.00 0.38 -16.76
CA GLU A 73 -15.99 1.40 -16.40
C GLU A 73 -16.24 1.96 -14.99
N ALA A 74 -17.52 2.09 -14.59
CA ALA A 74 -17.91 2.54 -13.27
C ALA A 74 -17.34 1.64 -12.15
N ALA A 75 -17.26 0.31 -12.36
CA ALA A 75 -16.71 -0.59 -11.36
C ALA A 75 -15.21 -0.34 -11.10
N VAL A 76 -14.43 0.00 -12.14
CA VAL A 76 -13.01 0.34 -11.99
C VAL A 76 -12.83 1.64 -11.21
N THR A 77 -13.61 2.68 -11.53
CA THR A 77 -13.61 3.95 -10.79
C THR A 77 -14.02 3.77 -9.34
N LEU A 78 -15.07 2.98 -9.07
CA LEU A 78 -15.50 2.65 -7.71
C LEU A 78 -14.40 1.92 -6.94
N LEU A 79 -13.70 0.95 -7.56
CA LEU A 79 -12.58 0.24 -6.94
C LEU A 79 -11.40 1.17 -6.63
N LEU A 80 -11.06 2.07 -7.56
CA LEU A 80 -10.00 3.07 -7.35
C LEU A 80 -10.29 3.95 -6.13
N LEU A 81 -11.51 4.47 -6.04
CA LEU A 81 -11.96 5.31 -4.92
C LEU A 81 -12.10 4.50 -3.61
N ALA A 82 -12.63 3.28 -3.68
CA ALA A 82 -12.78 2.42 -2.50
C ALA A 82 -11.42 2.08 -1.86
N LEU A 83 -10.41 1.83 -2.68
CA LEU A 83 -9.06 1.49 -2.22
C LEU A 83 -8.22 2.71 -1.85
N TRP A 84 -8.72 3.92 -2.11
CA TRP A 84 -7.99 5.18 -1.91
C TRP A 84 -7.30 5.30 -0.55
N PRO A 85 -7.93 5.01 0.62
CA PRO A 85 -7.25 5.14 1.91
C PRO A 85 -5.99 4.25 2.04
N GLY A 86 -6.06 3.05 1.47
CA GLY A 86 -4.93 2.12 1.43
C GLY A 86 -3.83 2.61 0.50
N LEU A 87 -4.22 3.11 -0.68
CA LEU A 87 -3.30 3.67 -1.67
C LEU A 87 -2.64 4.96 -1.18
N ASP A 88 -3.36 5.82 -0.45
CA ASP A 88 -2.78 7.03 0.14
C ASP A 88 -1.66 6.67 1.12
N THR A 89 -1.82 5.57 1.84
CA THR A 89 -0.75 5.05 2.70
C THR A 89 0.44 4.56 1.89
N VAL A 90 0.21 3.86 0.77
CA VAL A 90 1.29 3.45 -0.16
C VAL A 90 1.99 4.66 -0.77
N HIS A 91 1.24 5.64 -1.27
CA HIS A 91 1.76 6.89 -1.81
C HIS A 91 2.63 7.61 -0.78
N ARG A 92 2.15 7.77 0.46
CA ARG A 92 2.93 8.37 1.55
C ARG A 92 4.24 7.63 1.83
N ARG A 93 4.22 6.29 1.84
CA ARG A 93 5.43 5.48 2.05
C ARG A 93 6.45 5.66 0.92
N LEU A 94 5.99 5.69 -0.32
CA LEU A 94 6.84 5.74 -1.50
C LEU A 94 7.26 7.16 -1.93
N ALA A 95 6.57 8.20 -1.46
CA ALA A 95 6.84 9.60 -1.83
C ALA A 95 8.30 10.02 -1.63
N SER A 96 8.97 9.47 -0.61
CA SER A 96 10.39 9.76 -0.36
C SER A 96 11.35 9.29 -1.46
N ARG A 97 10.94 8.30 -2.28
CA ARG A 97 11.70 7.74 -3.40
C ARG A 97 11.47 8.50 -4.71
N PHE A 98 10.37 9.25 -4.80
CA PHE A 98 9.96 9.99 -6.00
C PHE A 98 10.01 11.50 -5.77
N ARG A 99 10.94 12.00 -4.95
CA ARG A 99 11.04 13.45 -4.64
C ARG A 99 11.28 14.32 -5.86
N HIS A 100 12.00 13.79 -6.83
CA HIS A 100 12.36 14.50 -8.06
C HIS A 100 11.24 14.43 -9.12
N ASP A 101 10.32 13.48 -9.01
CA ASP A 101 9.18 13.30 -9.92
C ASP A 101 7.97 12.70 -9.18
N PRO A 102 7.16 13.53 -8.50
CA PRO A 102 5.98 13.06 -7.75
C PRO A 102 4.83 12.59 -8.66
N ASP A 103 4.80 13.06 -9.91
CA ASP A 103 3.71 12.77 -10.86
C ASP A 103 3.89 11.37 -11.45
N GLN A 104 5.15 10.93 -11.60
CA GLN A 104 5.47 9.54 -11.88
C GLN A 104 4.92 8.58 -10.83
N LEU A 105 5.04 8.88 -9.53
CA LEU A 105 4.48 8.02 -8.47
C LEU A 105 2.95 7.90 -8.59
N THR A 106 2.28 9.02 -8.85
CA THR A 106 0.82 9.05 -9.04
C THR A 106 0.42 8.16 -10.21
N SER A 107 1.09 8.32 -11.36
CA SER A 107 0.85 7.54 -12.58
C SER A 107 1.14 6.05 -12.37
N GLU A 108 2.21 5.72 -11.64
CA GLU A 108 2.61 4.34 -11.36
C GLU A 108 1.66 3.62 -10.42
N ILE A 109 1.14 4.30 -9.40
CA ILE A 109 0.11 3.73 -8.52
C ILE A 109 -1.19 3.50 -9.31
N ALA A 110 -1.65 4.51 -10.06
CA ALA A 110 -2.88 4.42 -10.83
C ALA A 110 -2.80 3.31 -11.90
N GLY A 111 -1.72 3.31 -12.70
CA GLY A 111 -1.51 2.32 -13.76
C GLY A 111 -1.44 0.90 -13.21
N ARG A 112 -0.62 0.64 -12.19
CA ARG A 112 -0.49 -0.70 -11.60
C ARG A 112 -1.77 -1.17 -10.93
N LEU A 113 -2.55 -0.27 -10.33
CA LEU A 113 -3.83 -0.64 -9.75
C LEU A 113 -4.86 -1.01 -10.82
N VAL A 114 -4.99 -0.21 -11.88
CA VAL A 114 -5.90 -0.52 -13.00
C VAL A 114 -5.52 -1.87 -13.61
N GLN A 115 -4.23 -2.10 -13.90
CA GLN A 115 -3.75 -3.39 -14.40
C GLN A 115 -4.05 -4.54 -13.43
N GLY A 116 -3.82 -4.32 -12.12
CA GLY A 116 -4.12 -5.29 -11.09
C GLY A 116 -5.60 -5.62 -10.97
N ILE A 117 -6.49 -4.64 -11.10
CA ILE A 117 -7.94 -4.82 -11.10
C ILE A 117 -8.36 -5.66 -12.32
N LEU A 118 -7.94 -5.25 -13.52
CA LEU A 118 -8.34 -5.90 -14.76
C LEU A 118 -7.87 -7.37 -14.81
N GLY A 119 -6.64 -7.63 -14.35
CA GLY A 119 -6.05 -8.98 -14.30
C GLY A 119 -6.40 -9.83 -13.08
N LEU A 120 -7.24 -9.36 -12.14
CA LEU A 120 -7.46 -10.08 -10.88
C LEU A 120 -8.26 -11.37 -11.08
N ASP A 121 -7.69 -12.50 -10.66
CA ASP A 121 -8.37 -13.79 -10.61
C ASP A 121 -9.04 -14.00 -9.24
N LEU A 122 -10.37 -13.89 -9.22
CA LEU A 122 -11.17 -14.05 -8.00
C LEU A 122 -11.20 -15.48 -7.44
N THR A 123 -10.78 -16.49 -8.23
CA THR A 123 -10.67 -17.88 -7.74
C THR A 123 -9.48 -18.06 -6.80
N ARG A 124 -8.42 -17.27 -7.01
CA ARG A 124 -7.17 -17.34 -6.25
C ARG A 124 -7.09 -16.33 -5.11
N VAL A 125 -7.88 -15.26 -5.19
CA VAL A 125 -7.79 -14.14 -4.26
C VAL A 125 -8.97 -14.14 -3.31
N THR A 126 -8.69 -14.34 -2.01
CA THR A 126 -9.72 -14.24 -0.96
C THR A 126 -10.00 -12.78 -0.61
N TRP A 127 -8.96 -11.97 -0.39
CA TRP A 127 -9.04 -10.58 0.10
C TRP A 127 -8.62 -9.58 -0.97
N VAL A 128 -9.58 -8.93 -1.62
CA VAL A 128 -9.35 -8.10 -2.82
C VAL A 128 -8.52 -6.86 -2.50
N ALA A 129 -8.94 -6.05 -1.52
CA ALA A 129 -8.24 -4.81 -1.17
C ALA A 129 -6.78 -5.05 -0.78
N ALA A 130 -6.56 -5.95 0.19
CA ALA A 130 -5.23 -6.26 0.69
C ALA A 130 -4.31 -6.76 -0.43
N THR A 131 -4.83 -7.62 -1.32
CA THR A 131 -4.07 -8.17 -2.45
C THR A 131 -3.70 -7.08 -3.45
N LEU A 132 -4.65 -6.26 -3.89
CA LEU A 132 -4.39 -5.21 -4.87
C LEU A 132 -3.41 -4.16 -4.33
N ILE A 133 -3.62 -3.67 -3.12
CA ILE A 133 -2.73 -2.68 -2.48
C ILE A 133 -1.31 -3.24 -2.34
N ARG A 134 -1.19 -4.50 -1.87
CA ARG A 134 0.12 -5.16 -1.71
C ARG A 134 0.79 -5.41 -3.05
N ASN A 135 0.05 -5.80 -4.09
CA ASN A 135 0.59 -6.01 -5.42
C ASN A 135 1.11 -4.69 -6.01
N VAL A 136 0.34 -3.61 -5.93
CA VAL A 136 0.77 -2.27 -6.39
C VAL A 136 2.07 -1.87 -5.69
N GLU A 137 2.11 -1.91 -4.37
CA GLU A 137 3.30 -1.53 -3.60
C GLU A 137 4.51 -2.43 -3.96
N ARG A 138 4.30 -3.75 -4.04
CA ARG A 138 5.34 -4.72 -4.39
C ARG A 138 5.87 -4.48 -5.80
N ASP A 139 5.01 -4.20 -6.77
CA ASP A 139 5.40 -4.08 -8.17
C ASP A 139 6.09 -2.73 -8.44
N ILE A 140 5.70 -1.65 -7.74
CA ILE A 140 6.45 -0.38 -7.73
C ILE A 140 7.85 -0.60 -7.17
N ARG A 141 7.97 -1.22 -5.99
CA ARG A 141 9.27 -1.51 -5.37
C ARG A 141 10.14 -2.38 -6.26
N ARG A 142 9.57 -3.40 -6.91
CA ARG A 142 10.28 -4.27 -7.86
C ARG A 142 10.79 -3.51 -9.07
N SER A 143 10.03 -2.55 -9.61
CA SER A 143 10.49 -1.71 -10.71
C SER A 143 11.65 -0.82 -10.29
N LEU A 144 11.51 -0.12 -9.15
CA LEU A 144 12.59 0.70 -8.59
C LEU A 144 13.87 -0.11 -8.34
N ARG A 145 13.74 -1.39 -7.92
CA ARG A 145 14.88 -2.30 -7.77
C ARG A 145 15.53 -2.63 -9.11
N ARG A 146 14.73 -2.92 -10.15
CA ARG A 146 15.26 -3.18 -11.50
C ARG A 146 16.00 -1.97 -12.05
N ASP A 147 15.43 -0.78 -11.87
CA ASP A 147 16.04 0.47 -12.35
C ASP A 147 17.32 0.78 -11.58
N GLY A 148 17.32 0.61 -10.25
CA GLY A 148 18.50 0.80 -9.41
C GLY A 148 19.62 -0.22 -9.66
N LEU A 149 19.29 -1.49 -9.92
CA LEU A 149 20.26 -2.53 -10.30
C LEU A 149 20.82 -2.28 -11.70
N ALA A 150 20.02 -1.84 -12.65
CA ALA A 150 20.50 -1.43 -13.98
C ALA A 150 21.46 -0.23 -13.86
N GLN A 151 21.18 0.70 -12.95
CA GLN A 151 22.00 1.89 -12.72
C GLN A 151 23.28 1.61 -11.92
N SER A 152 23.29 0.57 -11.08
CA SER A 152 24.48 0.11 -10.34
C SER A 152 25.33 -0.91 -11.10
N GLY A 153 24.75 -1.63 -12.07
CA GLY A 153 25.45 -2.53 -12.99
C GLY A 153 26.28 -1.77 -14.04
N CYS A 154 25.92 -0.52 -14.33
CA CYS A 154 26.84 0.43 -14.94
C CYS A 154 27.85 0.86 -13.87
N VAL A 155 29.06 0.32 -13.92
CA VAL A 155 30.19 0.82 -13.13
C VAL A 155 30.47 2.25 -13.60
N ALA A 156 29.76 3.21 -13.01
CA ALA A 156 30.20 4.59 -12.98
C ALA A 156 31.53 4.59 -12.22
N LEU A 157 32.58 5.13 -12.85
CA LEU A 157 33.87 5.39 -12.23
C LEU A 157 33.62 6.03 -10.87
N ALA A 158 33.97 5.31 -9.80
CA ALA A 158 33.65 5.69 -8.43
C ALA A 158 34.24 7.07 -8.10
N GLU A 159 33.40 8.03 -7.74
CA GLU A 159 33.85 9.19 -6.99
C GLU A 159 34.17 8.74 -5.54
N PRO A 160 35.41 8.89 -5.05
CA PRO A 160 35.90 8.16 -3.88
C PRO A 160 35.54 8.78 -2.52
N ASP A 161 34.62 9.76 -2.43
CA ASP A 161 34.50 10.57 -1.20
C ASP A 161 33.06 10.81 -0.69
N ARG A 162 32.18 9.79 -0.77
CA ARG A 162 30.85 9.86 -0.15
C ARG A 162 30.84 9.12 1.21
N PRO A 163 30.57 9.81 2.34
CA PRO A 163 30.65 9.22 3.67
C PRO A 163 29.61 8.11 3.86
N PRO A 164 29.92 7.01 4.57
CA PRO A 164 29.03 5.85 4.77
C PRO A 164 27.74 6.21 5.52
N SER A 165 26.67 5.43 5.32
CA SER A 165 25.40 5.65 6.01
C SER A 165 25.55 5.48 7.52
N ALA A 166 24.77 6.23 8.32
CA ALA A 166 24.81 6.23 9.78
C ALA A 166 24.65 4.85 10.45
N LEU A 167 24.11 3.87 9.73
CA LEU A 167 23.92 2.48 10.19
C LEU A 167 24.98 1.49 9.66
N GLY A 168 26.05 1.98 9.00
CA GLY A 168 27.11 1.15 8.43
C GLY A 168 26.59 0.14 7.41
N LEU A 169 25.51 0.50 6.70
CA LEU A 169 24.91 -0.30 5.63
C LEU A 169 25.42 0.20 4.27
N PRO A 170 25.66 -0.70 3.30
CA PRO A 170 25.97 -0.31 1.93
C PRO A 170 24.94 0.69 1.40
N GLN A 171 25.41 1.81 0.85
CA GLN A 171 24.51 2.84 0.31
C GLN A 171 23.82 2.32 -0.95
N GLY A 172 22.57 2.71 -1.17
CA GLY A 172 21.76 2.24 -2.29
C GLY A 172 21.01 0.92 -2.05
N LEU A 173 21.14 0.30 -0.87
CA LEU A 173 20.34 -0.85 -0.50
C LEU A 173 18.85 -0.50 -0.39
N ASP A 174 18.01 -1.42 -0.87
CA ASP A 174 16.57 -1.37 -0.70
C ASP A 174 16.20 -1.36 0.79
N ALA A 175 15.13 -0.64 1.19
CA ALA A 175 14.77 -0.48 2.60
C ALA A 175 14.37 -1.81 3.28
N ASP A 176 13.85 -2.79 2.55
CA ASP A 176 13.53 -4.12 3.08
C ASP A 176 14.78 -5.00 3.16
N VAL A 177 15.77 -4.81 2.27
CA VAL A 177 17.07 -5.51 2.32
C VAL A 177 17.96 -4.93 3.42
N ALA A 178 18.02 -3.61 3.51
CA ALA A 178 18.61 -2.87 4.62
C ALA A 178 17.95 -3.26 5.94
N ALA A 179 16.61 -3.38 5.97
CA ALA A 179 15.90 -3.88 7.14
C ALA A 179 16.21 -5.35 7.42
N GLY A 180 16.34 -6.22 6.42
CA GLY A 180 16.75 -7.61 6.60
C GLY A 180 18.15 -7.73 7.20
N ILE A 181 19.13 -7.03 6.62
CA ILE A 181 20.51 -6.98 7.13
C ILE A 181 20.54 -6.40 8.55
N LEU A 182 19.73 -5.38 8.82
CA LEU A 182 19.63 -4.79 10.15
C LEU A 182 18.94 -5.73 11.15
N ILE A 183 17.93 -6.48 10.73
CA ILE A 183 17.29 -7.53 11.53
C ILE A 183 18.32 -8.60 11.85
N ASP A 184 19.08 -9.08 10.87
CA ASP A 184 20.11 -10.11 11.07
C ASP A 184 21.23 -9.63 11.99
N ARG A 185 21.63 -8.35 11.90
CA ARG A 185 22.60 -7.74 12.82
C ARG A 185 22.06 -7.52 14.24
N LEU A 186 20.77 -7.22 14.38
CA LEU A 186 20.14 -6.98 15.68
C LEU A 186 19.65 -8.28 16.34
N HIS A 187 19.51 -9.37 15.58
CA HIS A 187 19.03 -10.65 16.08
C HIS A 187 19.89 -11.23 17.22
N PRO A 188 21.24 -11.16 17.20
CA PRO A 188 22.06 -11.60 18.33
C PRO A 188 21.80 -10.83 19.65
N LEU A 189 21.39 -9.55 19.56
CA LEU A 189 21.21 -8.67 20.72
C LEU A 189 19.75 -8.67 21.22
N LEU A 190 18.79 -8.70 20.30
CA LEU A 190 17.36 -8.50 20.58
C LEU A 190 16.51 -9.75 20.32
N GLY A 191 17.08 -10.78 19.70
CA GLY A 191 16.38 -12.01 19.36
C GLY A 191 15.12 -11.76 18.54
N ALA A 192 14.01 -12.40 18.94
CA ALA A 192 12.72 -12.30 18.27
C ALA A 192 12.11 -10.88 18.24
N ASP A 193 12.68 -9.91 18.97
CA ASP A 193 12.22 -8.52 18.99
C ASP A 193 12.92 -7.64 17.94
N ALA A 194 13.99 -8.11 17.29
CA ALA A 194 14.71 -7.38 16.23
C ALA A 194 13.79 -6.96 15.06
N PRO A 195 12.92 -7.83 14.52
CA PRO A 195 11.98 -7.45 13.45
C PRO A 195 10.99 -6.36 13.87
N LEU A 196 10.58 -6.36 15.14
CA LEU A 196 9.63 -5.40 15.70
C LEU A 196 10.25 -4.01 15.83
N ILE A 197 11.49 -3.93 16.29
CA ILE A 197 12.25 -2.67 16.42
C ILE A 197 12.50 -2.06 15.04
N VAL A 198 12.97 -2.85 14.08
CA VAL A 198 13.24 -2.35 12.72
C VAL A 198 11.96 -1.86 12.04
N ALA A 199 10.83 -2.55 12.23
CA ALA A 199 9.54 -2.09 11.70
C ALA A 199 9.08 -0.73 12.29
N VAL A 200 9.27 -0.51 13.58
CA VAL A 200 8.77 0.70 14.27
C VAL A 200 9.76 1.87 14.20
N ALA A 201 11.03 1.64 14.53
CA ALA A 201 12.04 2.68 14.67
C ALA A 201 12.72 3.06 13.34
N VAL A 202 12.83 2.12 12.40
CA VAL A 202 13.55 2.34 11.13
C VAL A 202 12.58 2.50 9.96
N GLN A 203 11.51 1.69 9.92
CA GLN A 203 10.49 1.77 8.88
C GLN A 203 9.30 2.67 9.24
N GLY A 204 9.24 3.20 10.46
CA GLY A 204 8.23 4.17 10.91
C GLY A 204 6.81 3.60 11.06
N ALA A 205 6.64 2.28 11.16
CA ALA A 205 5.34 1.66 11.35
C ALA A 205 4.76 2.01 12.74
N ARG A 206 3.45 2.18 12.82
CA ARG A 206 2.79 2.36 14.12
C ARG A 206 2.76 1.03 14.87
N GLN A 207 2.84 1.07 16.20
CA GLN A 207 2.93 -0.14 17.03
C GLN A 207 1.76 -1.13 16.81
N HIS A 208 0.56 -0.66 16.49
CA HIS A 208 -0.58 -1.52 16.17
C HIS A 208 -0.45 -2.21 14.80
N GLU A 209 0.16 -1.54 13.82
CA GLU A 209 0.42 -2.10 12.49
C GLU A 209 1.50 -3.18 12.58
N ALA A 210 2.52 -2.93 13.40
CA ALA A 210 3.56 -3.91 13.69
C ALA A 210 2.98 -5.12 14.48
N ALA A 211 2.11 -4.88 15.47
CA ALA A 211 1.45 -5.94 16.23
C ALA A 211 0.66 -6.90 15.31
N GLY A 212 -0.13 -6.34 14.39
CA GLY A 212 -0.85 -7.13 13.38
C GLY A 212 0.08 -7.92 12.45
N ARG A 213 1.25 -7.38 12.12
CA ARG A 213 2.25 -8.03 11.27
C ARG A 213 2.95 -9.22 11.96
N PHE A 214 3.09 -9.16 13.28
CA PHE A 214 3.77 -10.20 14.08
C PHE A 214 2.80 -11.12 14.84
N GLY A 215 1.49 -11.04 14.55
CA GLY A 215 0.47 -11.91 15.14
C GLY A 215 0.34 -11.75 16.65
N CYS A 216 0.65 -10.57 17.21
CA CYS A 216 0.59 -10.30 18.64
C CYS A 216 -0.38 -9.15 18.96
N THR A 217 -0.78 -9.05 20.23
CA THR A 217 -1.65 -7.96 20.68
C THR A 217 -0.87 -6.65 20.74
N LEU A 218 -1.58 -5.51 20.65
CA LEU A 218 -0.96 -4.18 20.74
C LEU A 218 -0.17 -4.00 22.06
N GLU A 219 -0.73 -4.45 23.18
CA GLU A 219 -0.01 -4.42 24.47
C GLU A 219 1.24 -5.29 24.47
N ALA A 220 1.19 -6.48 23.88
CA ALA A 220 2.36 -7.35 23.76
C ALA A 220 3.44 -6.71 22.88
N ALA A 221 3.07 -6.10 21.75
CA ALA A 221 3.99 -5.36 20.90
C ALA A 221 4.63 -4.18 21.65
N ARG A 222 3.84 -3.40 22.41
CA ARG A 222 4.34 -2.28 23.21
C ARG A 222 5.34 -2.72 24.28
N LYS A 223 5.05 -3.78 25.04
CA LYS A 223 5.95 -4.34 26.07
C LYS A 223 7.24 -4.92 25.46
N ARG A 224 7.14 -5.60 24.32
CA ARG A 224 8.30 -6.13 23.56
C ARG A 224 9.19 -4.99 23.03
N TYR A 225 8.58 -3.96 22.45
CA TYR A 225 9.28 -2.77 21.98
C TYR A 225 10.01 -2.03 23.11
N GLN A 226 9.36 -1.83 24.27
CA GLN A 226 9.97 -1.19 25.43
C GLN A 226 11.15 -2.00 26.01
N ARG A 227 11.02 -3.33 26.11
CA ARG A 227 12.13 -4.20 26.55
C ARG A 227 13.31 -4.16 25.59
N ALA A 228 13.06 -4.20 24.29
CA ALA A 228 14.11 -4.19 23.28
C ALA A 228 14.84 -2.83 23.26
N LEU A 229 14.14 -1.70 23.44
CA LEU A 229 14.77 -0.39 23.65
C LEU A 229 15.60 -0.31 24.94
N ALA A 230 15.11 -0.89 26.04
CA ALA A 230 15.85 -0.92 27.30
C ALA A 230 17.15 -1.73 27.19
N ARG A 231 17.15 -2.82 26.40
CA ARG A 231 18.36 -3.61 26.10
C ARG A 231 19.36 -2.83 25.24
N LEU A 232 18.89 -2.17 24.19
CA LEU A 232 19.73 -1.30 23.34
C LEU A 232 20.36 -0.12 24.09
N ARG A 233 19.78 0.29 25.23
CA ARG A 233 20.31 1.40 26.04
C ARG A 233 21.30 0.94 27.12
N ASN A 234 21.38 -0.36 27.36
CA ASN A 234 22.26 -0.97 28.36
C ASN A 234 23.46 -1.70 27.72
N GLU A 235 23.58 -1.67 26.39
CA GLU A 235 24.81 -1.95 25.63
C GLU A 235 25.44 -0.65 25.15
#